data_AF-A0A7M5WVC2-F1
#
_entry.id   AF-A0A7M5WVC2-F1
#
_cell.length_a   1.000
_cell.length_b   1.000
_cell.length_c   1.000
_cell.angle_alpha   90.00
_cell.angle_beta   90.00
_cell.angle_gamma   90.00
#
_symmetry.space_group_name_H-M   'P 1'
#
loop_
_entity.id
_entity.type
_entity.pdbx_description
1 polymer ?
#
loop_
_entity_poly.entity_id
_entity_poly.type
_entity_poly.pdbx_seq_one_letter_code
_entity_poly.pdbx_strand_id
1 'polypeptide(L)'
;MHLKLIVLTVFLVVIASAMSMPANERRAIRRACRRVRARNNRILSNPNLTHAQKQERIAYVRQWRFDCTKFVLCGAHPGQDFLMSCPAGLGWNRSFNTCDFPSNLPECPGH
;
A
#
# COMPACT_ATOMS: atom_id res chain seq x y z
N MET A 1 -8.78 37.38 17.42
CA MET A 1 -9.79 36.29 17.43
C MET A 1 -9.88 35.55 16.09
N HIS A 2 -9.65 36.21 14.95
CA HIS A 2 -9.65 35.57 13.63
C HIS A 2 -8.57 34.48 13.42
N LEU A 3 -7.34 34.68 13.94
CA LEU A 3 -6.26 33.71 13.75
C LEU A 3 -6.50 32.36 14.44
N LYS A 4 -7.09 32.38 15.65
CA LYS A 4 -7.46 31.15 16.39
C LYS A 4 -8.59 30.37 15.69
N LEU A 5 -9.54 31.10 15.08
CA LEU A 5 -10.65 30.50 14.33
C LEU A 5 -10.15 29.84 13.04
N ILE A 6 -9.24 30.50 12.30
CA ILE A 6 -8.62 29.95 11.09
C ILE A 6 -7.85 28.67 11.41
N VAL A 7 -6.99 28.68 12.43
CA VAL A 7 -6.19 27.50 12.82
C VAL A 7 -7.09 26.32 13.21
N LEU A 8 -8.19 26.56 13.94
CA LEU A 8 -9.14 25.51 14.32
C LEU A 8 -9.87 24.94 13.10
N THR A 9 -10.29 25.78 12.16
CA THR A 9 -10.96 25.32 10.92
C THR A 9 -10.03 24.51 10.03
N VAL A 10 -8.76 24.91 9.90
CA VAL A 10 -7.75 24.14 9.15
C VAL A 10 -7.52 22.77 9.82
N PHE A 11 -7.41 22.73 11.15
CA PHE A 11 -7.27 21.47 11.89
C PHE A 11 -8.46 20.53 11.68
N LEU A 12 -9.69 21.05 11.75
CA LEU A 12 -10.89 20.26 11.54
C LEU A 12 -11.02 19.73 10.11
N VAL A 13 -10.63 20.52 9.09
CA VAL A 13 -10.60 20.08 7.69
C VAL A 13 -9.57 18.97 7.47
N VAL A 14 -8.38 19.09 8.08
CA VAL A 14 -7.34 18.06 8.02
C VAL A 14 -7.79 16.77 8.73
N ILE A 15 -8.46 16.88 9.88
CA ILE A 15 -9.00 15.71 10.60
C ILE A 15 -10.11 15.04 9.78
N ALA A 16 -11.06 15.82 9.25
CA ALA A 16 -12.16 15.29 8.43
C ALA A 16 -11.67 14.57 7.17
N SER A 17 -10.62 15.08 6.52
CA SER A 17 -10.01 14.43 5.35
C SER A 17 -9.24 13.14 5.72
N ALA A 18 -8.62 13.08 6.90
CA ALA A 18 -7.94 11.87 7.40
C ALA A 18 -8.90 10.74 7.86
N MET A 19 -10.17 11.06 8.15
CA MET A 19 -11.20 10.09 8.60
C MET A 19 -11.94 9.36 7.47
N SER A 20 -11.54 9.57 6.21
CA SER A 20 -12.27 9.10 5.03
C SER A 20 -12.13 7.61 4.67
N MET A 21 -11.37 6.81 5.46
CA MET A 21 -11.12 5.40 5.12
C MET A 21 -12.03 4.45 5.94
N PRO A 22 -12.96 3.72 5.31
CA PRO A 22 -13.93 2.90 6.02
C PRO A 22 -13.28 1.68 6.69
N ALA A 23 -13.80 1.29 7.85
CA ALA A 23 -13.18 0.27 8.71
C ALA A 23 -13.10 -1.13 8.04
N ASN A 24 -13.98 -1.42 7.10
CA ASN A 24 -13.97 -2.64 6.28
C ASN A 24 -12.73 -2.70 5.37
N GLU A 25 -12.39 -1.61 4.70
CA GLU A 25 -11.26 -1.49 3.78
C GLU A 25 -9.95 -1.59 4.55
N ARG A 26 -9.85 -0.91 5.70
CA ARG A 26 -8.69 -1.05 6.61
C ARG A 26 -8.50 -2.48 7.12
N ARG A 27 -9.58 -3.23 7.34
CA ARG A 27 -9.49 -4.67 7.69
C ARG A 27 -9.05 -5.51 6.49
N ALA A 28 -9.55 -5.23 5.30
CA ALA A 28 -9.17 -5.91 4.06
C ALA A 28 -7.68 -5.73 3.76
N ILE A 29 -7.16 -4.50 3.87
CA ILE A 29 -5.74 -4.16 3.70
C ILE A 29 -4.87 -4.94 4.69
N ARG A 30 -5.19 -4.88 5.99
CA ARG A 30 -4.44 -5.61 7.04
C ARG A 30 -4.38 -7.11 6.78
N ARG A 31 -5.49 -7.71 6.34
CA ARG A 31 -5.54 -9.14 5.99
C ARG A 31 -4.67 -9.46 4.76
N ALA A 32 -4.67 -8.61 3.74
CA ALA A 32 -3.82 -8.77 2.55
C ALA A 32 -2.32 -8.70 2.90
N CYS A 33 -1.94 -7.79 3.80
CA CYS A 33 -0.55 -7.57 4.20
C CYS A 33 0.00 -8.62 5.18
N ARG A 34 -0.86 -9.27 5.97
CA ARG A 34 -0.45 -10.29 6.96
C ARG A 34 0.42 -11.39 6.36
N ARG A 35 0.07 -11.90 5.18
CA ARG A 35 0.83 -12.99 4.52
C ARG A 35 2.20 -12.53 4.02
N VAL A 36 2.30 -11.31 3.48
CA VAL A 36 3.57 -10.77 2.98
C VAL A 36 4.52 -10.52 4.15
N ARG A 37 4.02 -9.91 5.24
CA ARG A 37 4.79 -9.69 6.47
C ARG A 37 5.34 -10.98 7.05
N ALA A 38 4.53 -12.04 7.13
CA ALA A 38 5.00 -13.34 7.63
C ALA A 38 6.09 -13.95 6.75
N ARG A 39 5.99 -13.83 5.42
CA ARG A 39 7.03 -14.30 4.49
C ARG A 39 8.33 -13.53 4.67
N ASN A 40 8.29 -12.21 4.75
CA ASN A 40 9.51 -11.41 4.87
C ASN A 40 10.12 -11.51 6.27
N ASN A 41 9.32 -11.66 7.33
CA ASN A 41 9.86 -11.97 8.67
C ASN A 41 10.70 -13.25 8.65
N ARG A 42 10.29 -14.28 7.89
CA ARG A 42 11.11 -15.50 7.70
C ARG A 42 12.41 -15.23 6.94
N ILE A 43 12.40 -14.33 5.95
CA ILE A 43 13.61 -13.93 5.21
C ILE A 43 14.57 -13.17 6.14
N LEU A 44 14.05 -12.23 6.94
CA LEU A 44 14.83 -11.44 7.88
C LEU A 44 15.42 -12.29 9.01
N SER A 45 14.67 -13.27 9.52
CA SER A 45 15.12 -14.20 10.54
C SER A 45 16.03 -15.31 10.02
N ASN A 46 16.22 -15.42 8.69
CA ASN A 46 17.07 -16.46 8.12
C ASN A 46 18.55 -16.14 8.43
N PRO A 47 19.27 -16.99 9.19
CA PRO A 47 20.69 -16.78 9.48
C PRO A 47 21.59 -17.01 8.27
N ASN A 48 21.11 -17.73 7.25
CA ASN A 48 21.90 -18.06 6.05
C ASN A 48 21.93 -16.92 5.00
N LEU A 49 21.25 -15.79 5.26
CA LEU A 49 21.23 -14.65 4.35
C LEU A 49 22.05 -13.50 4.92
N THR A 50 22.85 -12.86 4.05
CA THR A 50 23.56 -11.63 4.39
C THR A 50 22.59 -10.46 4.55
N HIS A 51 23.02 -9.39 5.22
CA HIS A 51 22.23 -8.17 5.34
C HIS A 51 21.86 -7.57 3.97
N ALA A 52 22.76 -7.64 2.99
CA ALA A 52 22.50 -7.20 1.63
C ALA A 52 21.38 -8.03 0.97
N GLN A 53 21.42 -9.36 1.10
CA GLN A 53 20.39 -10.26 0.56
C GLN A 53 19.02 -10.10 1.24
N LYS A 54 19.02 -9.69 2.51
CA LYS A 54 17.79 -9.37 3.24
C LYS A 54 17.16 -8.08 2.70
N GLN A 55 17.96 -7.05 2.39
CA GLN A 55 17.50 -5.71 2.02
C GLN A 55 16.80 -5.64 0.65
N GLU A 56 17.26 -6.40 -0.35
CA GLU A 56 16.71 -6.38 -1.73
C GLU A 56 15.26 -6.87 -1.84
N ARG A 57 14.73 -7.52 -0.78
CA ARG A 57 13.39 -8.14 -0.79
C ARG A 57 12.40 -7.49 0.20
N ILE A 58 12.73 -6.34 0.77
CA ILE A 58 11.93 -5.73 1.86
C ILE A 58 10.83 -4.80 1.33
N ALA A 59 10.80 -4.44 0.04
CA ALA A 59 9.68 -3.68 -0.50
C ALA A 59 8.42 -4.57 -0.57
N TYR A 60 7.45 -4.32 0.33
CA TYR A 60 6.20 -5.06 0.35
C TYR A 60 5.16 -4.34 -0.50
N VAL A 61 5.06 -4.70 -1.78
CA VAL A 61 4.00 -4.15 -2.64
C VAL A 61 3.17 -5.26 -3.24
N ARG A 62 1.86 -5.04 -3.35
CA ARG A 62 0.95 -6.01 -3.94
C ARG A 62 -0.17 -5.32 -4.71
N GLN A 63 -0.56 -5.86 -5.85
CA GLN A 63 -1.80 -5.48 -6.53
C GLN A 63 -3.03 -5.66 -5.62
N TRP A 64 -4.00 -4.73 -5.73
CA TRP A 64 -5.28 -4.88 -5.07
C TRP A 64 -6.17 -5.88 -5.81
N ARG A 65 -6.73 -6.84 -5.07
CA ARG A 65 -7.45 -8.01 -5.61
C ARG A 65 -8.70 -7.72 -6.45
N PHE A 66 -9.26 -6.52 -6.39
CA PHE A 66 -10.49 -6.13 -7.08
C PHE A 66 -10.32 -4.91 -7.98
N ASP A 67 -9.12 -4.32 -8.03
CA ASP A 67 -8.86 -3.10 -8.78
C ASP A 67 -7.38 -3.07 -9.18
N CYS A 68 -7.10 -3.27 -10.45
CA CYS A 68 -5.73 -3.27 -10.96
C CYS A 68 -5.10 -1.87 -10.94
N THR A 69 -5.91 -0.81 -10.89
CA THR A 69 -5.41 0.56 -10.77
C THR A 69 -4.91 0.84 -9.36
N LYS A 70 -5.03 -0.10 -8.43
CA LYS A 70 -4.62 0.06 -7.04
C LYS A 70 -3.61 -0.99 -6.62
N PHE A 71 -2.73 -0.57 -5.71
CA PHE A 71 -1.76 -1.42 -5.05
C PHE A 71 -1.70 -1.09 -3.57
N VAL A 72 -1.36 -2.09 -2.77
CA VAL A 72 -1.15 -1.93 -1.34
C VAL A 72 0.34 -1.98 -1.03
N LEU A 73 0.81 -0.96 -0.34
CA LEU A 73 2.10 -0.93 0.33
C LEU A 73 1.90 -1.53 1.72
N CYS A 74 2.58 -2.63 2.03
CA CYS A 74 2.51 -3.23 3.35
C CYS A 74 3.71 -2.79 4.20
N GLY A 75 3.45 -2.28 5.39
CA GLY A 75 4.54 -1.93 6.29
C GLY A 75 5.17 -3.17 6.92
N ALA A 76 6.40 -3.01 7.41
CA ALA A 76 7.05 -4.03 8.24
C ALA A 76 6.23 -4.36 9.49
N HIS A 77 5.48 -3.38 10.03
CA HIS A 77 4.65 -3.54 11.22
C HIS A 77 3.15 -3.33 10.93
N PRO A 78 2.25 -3.99 11.70
CA PRO A 78 0.81 -3.76 11.59
C PRO A 78 0.45 -2.29 11.79
N GLY A 79 -0.39 -1.73 10.91
CA GLY A 79 -0.82 -0.33 10.98
C GLY A 79 -0.08 0.61 10.04
N GLN A 80 1.00 0.15 9.40
CA GLN A 80 1.76 0.88 8.37
C GLN A 80 1.40 0.41 6.95
N ASP A 81 0.14 0.06 6.72
CA ASP A 81 -0.33 -0.47 5.43
C ASP A 81 -1.13 0.62 4.70
N PHE A 82 -0.81 0.88 3.43
CA PHE A 82 -1.39 1.97 2.64
C PHE A 82 -1.94 1.44 1.31
N LEU A 83 -3.19 1.77 1.01
CA LEU A 83 -3.76 1.54 -0.31
C LEU A 83 -3.48 2.76 -1.18
N MET A 84 -2.78 2.53 -2.28
CA MET A 84 -2.35 3.54 -3.23
C MET A 84 -3.05 3.29 -4.57
N SER A 85 -3.26 4.37 -5.32
CA SER A 85 -3.74 4.30 -6.70
C SER A 85 -2.62 4.63 -7.65
N CYS A 86 -2.56 3.94 -8.78
CA CYS A 86 -1.73 4.30 -9.91
C CYS A 86 -2.23 5.60 -10.55
N PRO A 87 -1.36 6.32 -11.28
CA PRO A 87 -1.78 7.44 -12.12
C PRO A 87 -2.91 7.03 -13.08
N ALA A 88 -3.70 8.02 -13.51
CA ALA A 88 -4.84 7.78 -14.39
C ALA A 88 -4.43 7.00 -15.66
N GLY A 89 -5.20 5.97 -15.99
CA GLY A 89 -4.96 5.11 -17.15
C GLY A 89 -3.89 4.04 -16.96
N LEU A 90 -3.26 3.94 -15.79
CA LEU A 90 -2.25 2.91 -15.48
C LEU A 90 -2.78 1.89 -14.48
N GLY A 91 -2.21 0.68 -14.53
CA GLY A 91 -2.44 -0.37 -13.55
C GLY A 91 -1.14 -0.90 -12.95
N TRP A 92 -1.24 -1.55 -11.81
CA TRP A 92 -0.08 -2.10 -11.11
C TRP A 92 0.47 -3.34 -11.82
N ASN A 93 1.69 -3.24 -12.34
CA ASN A 93 2.44 -4.34 -12.92
C ASN A 93 3.20 -5.09 -11.82
N ARG A 94 2.77 -6.33 -11.56
CA ARG A 94 3.38 -7.21 -10.54
C ARG A 94 4.78 -7.68 -10.89
N SER A 95 5.11 -7.75 -12.18
CA SER A 95 6.41 -8.22 -12.66
C SER A 95 7.51 -7.19 -12.37
N PHE A 96 7.18 -5.91 -12.51
CA PHE A 96 8.13 -4.81 -12.33
C PHE A 96 7.93 -4.01 -11.03
N ASN A 97 6.91 -4.36 -10.24
CA ASN A 97 6.52 -3.60 -9.05
C ASN A 97 6.38 -2.09 -9.32
N THR A 98 5.69 -1.74 -10.40
CA THR A 98 5.45 -0.34 -10.79
C THR A 98 4.10 -0.20 -11.50
N CYS A 99 3.60 1.02 -11.64
CA CYS A 99 2.44 1.29 -12.49
C CYS A 99 2.84 1.29 -13.96
N ASP A 100 2.04 0.66 -14.80
CA ASP A 100 2.33 0.41 -16.21
C ASP A 100 1.04 0.48 -17.04
N PHE A 101 1.21 0.54 -18.36
CA PHE A 101 0.09 0.58 -19.30
C PHE A 101 -0.71 -0.73 -19.27
N PRO A 102 -2.05 -0.67 -19.44
CA PRO A 102 -2.91 -1.86 -19.43
C PRO A 102 -2.52 -2.94 -20.45
N SER A 103 -1.91 -2.55 -21.58
CA SER A 103 -1.36 -3.48 -22.59
C SER A 103 -0.25 -4.38 -22.03
N ASN A 104 0.43 -3.95 -20.97
CA ASN A 104 1.51 -4.69 -20.31
C ASN A 104 1.02 -5.50 -19.10
N LEU A 105 -0.30 -5.58 -18.87
CA LEU A 105 -0.93 -6.24 -17.72
C LEU A 105 -1.76 -7.47 -18.14
N PRO A 106 -1.12 -8.60 -18.47
CA PRO A 106 -1.83 -9.81 -18.93
C PRO A 106 -2.76 -10.43 -17.86
N GLU A 107 -2.55 -10.09 -16.58
CA GLU A 107 -3.25 -10.70 -15.45
C GLU A 107 -4.35 -9.80 -14.86
N CYS A 108 -4.61 -8.63 -15.46
CA CYS A 108 -5.71 -7.76 -15.06
C CYS A 108 -6.98 -8.09 -15.89
N PRO A 109 -8.08 -8.53 -15.27
CA PRO A 109 -9.32 -8.80 -16.00
C PRO A 109 -9.96 -7.50 -16.46
N GLY A 110 -10.04 -7.28 -17.78
CA GLY A 110 -10.65 -6.08 -18.37
C GLY A 110 -10.01 -5.54 -19.65
N HIS A 111 -9.53 -6.42 -20.54
CA HIS A 111 -9.55 -6.11 -21.97
C HIS A 111 -10.91 -6.53 -22.53
#